data_AF-A0A2D8HLV1-F1
#
_entry.id   AF-A0A2D8HLV1-F1
#
_cell.length_a   1.000
_cell.length_b   1.000
_cell.length_c   1.000
_cell.angle_alpha   90.00
_cell.angle_beta   90.00
_cell.angle_gamma   90.00
#
_symmetry.space_group_name_H-M   'P 1'
#
loop_
_entity.id
_entity.type
_entity.pdbx_description
1 polymer ?
#
loop_
_entity_poly.entity_id
_entity_poly.type
_entity_poly.pdbx_seq_one_letter_code
_entity_poly.pdbx_strand_id
1 'polypeptide(L)'
;MVFDDDGNVSPARIAVRIVDKLAGRKFLECDEILDNMRRFLWLKRFSGASDEMVLEHLKDASIIAEIAQEIMPFSILDAEEIIMETRLALWMQNYARVPGSVFGRQYLASTGDHLSEVKPVDLN
;
A
#
# COMPACT_ATOMS: atom_id res chain seq x y z
N MET A 1 9.75 -13.14 3.79
CA MET A 1 8.51 -12.94 4.57
C MET A 1 8.80 -11.82 5.56
N VAL A 2 7.98 -10.78 5.63
CA VAL A 2 8.27 -9.59 6.44
C VAL A 2 7.50 -9.68 7.75
N PHE A 3 8.22 -9.72 8.86
CA PHE A 3 7.64 -9.88 10.20
C PHE A 3 7.56 -8.53 10.92
N ASP A 4 6.62 -8.36 11.85
CA ASP A 4 6.61 -7.27 12.84
C ASP A 4 7.64 -7.53 13.94
N ASP A 5 7.67 -6.65 14.95
CA ASP A 5 8.62 -6.73 16.07
C ASP A 5 8.32 -7.92 17.01
N ASP A 6 7.14 -8.53 16.89
CA ASP A 6 6.70 -9.71 17.62
C ASP A 6 6.91 -11.02 16.82
N GLY A 7 7.46 -10.93 15.61
CA GLY A 7 7.72 -12.09 14.75
C GLY A 7 6.50 -12.59 13.97
N ASN A 8 5.37 -11.87 13.98
CA ASN A 8 4.20 -12.17 13.15
C ASN A 8 4.34 -11.50 11.79
N VAL A 9 3.62 -11.96 10.76
CA VAL A 9 3.63 -11.24 9.49
C VAL A 9 2.96 -9.88 9.69
N SER A 10 3.60 -8.81 9.22
CA SER A 10 3.06 -7.45 9.32
C SER A 10 2.38 -7.01 8.02
N PRO A 11 1.03 -6.92 7.98
CA PRO A 11 0.31 -6.37 6.83
C PRO A 11 0.79 -4.96 6.46
N ALA A 12 1.06 -4.13 7.47
CA ALA A 12 1.55 -2.77 7.30
C ALA A 12 2.92 -2.72 6.59
N ARG A 13 3.87 -3.60 6.94
CA ARG A 13 5.19 -3.63 6.26
C ARG A 13 5.09 -4.12 4.82
N ILE A 14 4.17 -5.05 4.54
CA ILE A 14 3.91 -5.50 3.16
C ILE A 14 3.25 -4.37 2.37
N ALA A 15 2.27 -3.69 2.96
CA ALA A 15 1.60 -2.54 2.37
C ALA A 15 2.59 -1.46 1.94
N VAL A 16 3.57 -1.11 2.79
CA VAL A 16 4.64 -0.15 2.42
C VAL A 16 5.41 -0.60 1.17
N ARG A 17 5.77 -1.88 1.05
CA ARG A 17 6.46 -2.39 -0.14
C ARG A 17 5.58 -2.33 -1.40
N ILE A 18 4.28 -2.55 -1.26
CA ILE A 18 3.33 -2.40 -2.36
C ILE A 18 3.20 -0.92 -2.75
N VAL A 19 3.16 -0.01 -1.78
CA VAL A 19 3.18 1.44 -2.04
C VAL A 19 4.42 1.83 -2.84
N ASP A 20 5.59 1.30 -2.51
CA ASP A 20 6.84 1.55 -3.25
C ASP A 20 6.74 1.08 -4.71
N LYS A 21 6.12 -0.07 -4.96
CA LYS A 21 5.86 -0.59 -6.32
C LYS A 21 4.88 0.28 -7.11
N LEU A 22 4.00 1.00 -6.42
CA LEU A 22 3.04 1.95 -7.00
C LEU A 22 3.59 3.38 -7.05
N ALA A 23 4.83 3.61 -6.62
CA ALA A 23 5.44 4.93 -6.60
C ALA A 23 5.50 5.53 -8.01
N GLY A 24 5.25 6.84 -8.11
CA GLY A 24 5.28 7.59 -9.36
C GLY A 24 4.00 7.49 -10.21
N ARG A 25 3.03 6.65 -9.83
CA ARG A 25 1.70 6.60 -10.45
C ARG A 25 0.75 7.62 -9.83
N LYS A 26 -0.29 8.00 -10.57
CA LYS A 26 -1.33 8.88 -10.01
C LYS A 26 -2.14 8.12 -8.98
N PHE A 27 -2.58 8.81 -7.93
CA PHE A 27 -3.38 8.23 -6.86
C PHE A 27 -4.57 7.37 -7.35
N LEU A 28 -5.37 7.88 -8.30
CA LEU A 28 -6.50 7.15 -8.86
C LEU A 28 -6.09 5.91 -9.67
N GLU A 29 -4.92 5.94 -10.32
CA GLU A 29 -4.37 4.77 -11.02
C GLU A 29 -3.94 3.70 -10.01
N CYS A 30 -3.32 4.10 -8.89
CA CYS A 30 -2.98 3.17 -7.81
C CYS A 30 -4.23 2.52 -7.21
N ASP A 31 -5.30 3.29 -7.00
CA ASP A 31 -6.55 2.78 -6.44
C ASP A 31 -7.23 1.77 -7.39
N GLU A 32 -7.22 2.04 -8.70
CA GLU A 32 -7.69 1.12 -9.74
C GLU A 32 -6.87 -0.19 -9.75
N ILE A 33 -5.54 -0.11 -9.60
CA ILE A 33 -4.67 -1.29 -9.52
C ILE A 33 -5.03 -2.14 -8.29
N LEU A 34 -5.30 -1.53 -7.14
CA LEU A 34 -5.70 -2.25 -5.93
C LEU A 34 -7.08 -2.91 -6.07
N ASP A 35 -8.01 -2.30 -6.79
CA ASP A 35 -9.30 -2.93 -7.10
C ASP A 35 -9.14 -4.12 -8.04
N ASN A 36 -8.31 -3.98 -9.08
CA ASN A 36 -8.02 -5.09 -9.99
C ASN A 36 -7.22 -6.20 -9.31
N MET A 37 -6.32 -5.87 -8.38
CA MET A 37 -5.63 -6.82 -7.51
C MET A 37 -6.62 -7.64 -6.69
N ARG A 38 -7.55 -6.95 -6.04
CA ARG A 38 -8.60 -7.59 -5.25
C ARG A 38 -9.43 -8.53 -6.12
N ARG A 39 -9.88 -8.08 -7.29
CA ARG A 39 -10.60 -8.92 -8.27
C ARG A 39 -9.79 -10.15 -8.66
N PHE A 40 -8.51 -9.98 -8.97
CA PHE A 40 -7.60 -11.08 -9.30
C PHE A 40 -7.56 -12.13 -8.17
N LEU A 41 -7.35 -11.72 -6.93
CA LEU A 41 -7.27 -12.63 -5.78
C LEU A 41 -8.57 -13.40 -5.54
N TRP A 42 -9.71 -12.72 -5.61
CA TRP A 42 -11.02 -13.36 -5.47
C TRP A 42 -11.30 -14.33 -6.63
N LEU A 43 -11.04 -13.94 -7.88
CA LEU A 43 -11.22 -14.82 -9.03
C LEU A 43 -10.29 -16.03 -8.95
N LYS A 44 -9.03 -15.84 -8.57
CA LYS A 44 -8.09 -16.94 -8.35
C LYS A 44 -8.59 -17.90 -7.27
N ARG A 45 -9.18 -17.39 -6.19
CA ARG A 45 -9.66 -18.20 -5.07
C ARG A 45 -10.93 -19.01 -5.40
N PHE A 46 -11.82 -18.47 -6.23
CA PHE A 46 -13.18 -19.01 -6.38
C PHE A 46 -13.56 -19.48 -7.78
N SER A 47 -12.91 -19.00 -8.84
CA SER A 47 -13.36 -19.26 -10.22
C SER A 47 -12.78 -20.52 -10.85
N GLY A 48 -11.61 -20.98 -10.40
CA GLY A 48 -10.86 -22.06 -11.04
C GLY A 48 -10.23 -21.70 -12.39
N ALA A 49 -10.32 -20.44 -12.83
CA ALA A 49 -9.62 -19.94 -14.02
C ALA A 49 -8.10 -19.87 -13.80
N SER A 50 -7.31 -19.98 -14.88
CA SER A 50 -5.86 -19.78 -14.80
C SER A 50 -5.52 -18.33 -14.50
N ASP A 51 -4.36 -18.12 -13.84
CA ASP A 51 -3.87 -16.76 -13.54
C ASP A 51 -3.74 -15.91 -14.81
N GLU A 52 -3.26 -16.52 -15.89
CA GLU A 52 -3.07 -15.87 -17.20
C GLU A 52 -4.41 -15.36 -17.77
N MET A 53 -5.45 -16.19 -17.76
CA MET A 53 -6.78 -15.77 -18.22
C MET A 53 -7.34 -14.62 -17.40
N VAL A 54 -7.15 -14.62 -16.08
CA VAL A 54 -7.65 -13.53 -15.23
C VAL A 54 -6.87 -12.25 -15.50
N LEU A 55 -5.54 -12.33 -15.59
CA LEU A 55 -4.66 -11.18 -15.82
C LEU A 55 -4.85 -10.55 -17.20
N GLU A 56 -5.11 -11.33 -18.25
CA GLU A 56 -5.37 -10.81 -19.61
C GLU A 56 -6.58 -9.87 -19.68
N HIS A 57 -7.53 -10.00 -18.75
CA HIS A 57 -8.72 -9.14 -18.68
C HIS A 57 -8.56 -7.96 -17.71
N LEU A 58 -7.42 -7.83 -17.03
CA LEU A 58 -7.14 -6.74 -16.11
C LEU A 58 -6.21 -5.72 -16.75
N LYS A 59 -6.55 -4.44 -16.63
CA LYS A 59 -5.62 -3.35 -16.91
C LYS A 59 -4.45 -3.42 -15.93
N ASP A 60 -3.25 -3.05 -16.38
CA ASP A 60 -2.03 -3.06 -15.54
C ASP A 60 -1.65 -4.47 -15.03
N ALA A 61 -1.88 -5.51 -15.86
CA ALA A 61 -1.65 -6.92 -15.53
C ALA A 61 -0.24 -7.23 -14.98
N SER A 62 0.82 -6.58 -15.49
CA SER A 62 2.19 -6.85 -15.04
C SER A 62 2.43 -6.43 -13.58
N ILE A 63 2.01 -5.21 -13.21
CA ILE A 63 2.13 -4.72 -11.83
C ILE A 63 1.19 -5.48 -10.90
N ILE A 64 0.03 -5.92 -11.40
CA ILE A 64 -0.86 -6.82 -10.66
C ILE A 64 -0.18 -8.17 -10.41
N ALA A 65 0.50 -8.76 -11.39
CA ALA A 65 1.23 -10.00 -11.17
C ALA A 65 2.34 -9.82 -10.12
N GLU A 66 3.08 -8.71 -10.15
CA GLU A 66 4.14 -8.40 -9.18
C GLU A 66 3.62 -8.21 -7.75
N ILE A 67 2.54 -7.45 -7.58
CA ILE A 67 1.94 -7.23 -6.26
C ILE A 67 1.29 -8.53 -5.76
N ALA A 68 0.69 -9.32 -6.64
CA ALA A 68 0.09 -10.60 -6.26
C ALA A 68 1.11 -11.58 -5.69
N GLN A 69 2.38 -11.57 -6.15
CA GLN A 69 3.44 -12.40 -5.56
C GLN A 69 3.72 -12.05 -4.10
N GLU A 70 3.52 -10.79 -3.70
CA GLU A 70 3.65 -10.34 -2.31
C GLU A 70 2.47 -10.81 -1.45
N ILE A 71 1.28 -10.98 -2.05
CA ILE A 71 0.02 -11.21 -1.32
C ILE A 71 -0.43 -12.69 -1.33
N MET A 72 -0.10 -13.43 -2.39
CA MET A 72 -0.52 -14.83 -2.57
C MET A 72 -0.16 -15.81 -1.45
N PRO A 73 0.96 -15.65 -0.72
CA PRO A 73 1.27 -16.54 0.41
C PRO A 73 0.29 -16.41 1.59
N PHE A 74 -0.56 -15.38 1.60
CA PHE A 74 -1.42 -15.04 2.72
C PHE A 74 -2.84 -15.61 2.58
N SER A 75 -3.56 -15.68 3.72
CA SER A 75 -4.98 -16.00 3.66
C SER A 75 -5.74 -14.89 2.93
N ILE A 76 -6.94 -15.17 2.42
CA ILE A 76 -7.73 -14.14 1.74
C ILE A 76 -8.10 -12.97 2.67
N LEU A 77 -8.21 -13.22 3.98
CA LEU A 77 -8.50 -12.17 4.97
C LEU A 77 -7.29 -11.26 5.17
N ASP A 78 -6.11 -11.85 5.35
CA ASP A 78 -4.86 -11.09 5.48
C ASP A 78 -4.54 -10.32 4.19
N ALA A 79 -4.85 -10.92 3.03
CA ALA A 79 -4.71 -10.27 1.74
C ALA A 79 -5.60 -9.03 1.60
N GLU A 80 -6.87 -9.12 2.03
CA GLU A 80 -7.77 -7.95 2.09
C GLU A 80 -7.22 -6.87 3.04
N GLU A 81 -6.68 -7.28 4.19
CA GLU A 81 -6.05 -6.36 5.15
C GLU A 81 -4.84 -5.64 4.54
N ILE A 82 -3.93 -6.37 3.89
CA ILE A 82 -2.78 -5.79 3.18
C ILE A 82 -3.24 -4.78 2.11
N ILE A 83 -4.30 -5.08 1.35
CA ILE A 83 -4.85 -4.17 0.33
C ILE A 83 -5.44 -2.91 0.98
N MET A 84 -6.17 -3.05 2.09
CA MET A 84 -6.71 -1.92 2.84
C MET A 84 -5.61 -1.03 3.41
N GLU A 85 -4.59 -1.62 4.03
CA GLU A 85 -3.42 -0.91 4.56
C GLU A 85 -2.65 -0.18 3.45
N THR A 86 -2.47 -0.83 2.29
CA THR A 86 -1.83 -0.21 1.13
C THR A 86 -2.63 1.00 0.65
N ARG A 87 -3.96 0.86 0.54
CA ARG A 87 -4.85 1.94 0.16
C ARG A 87 -4.77 3.08 1.16
N LEU A 88 -4.84 2.79 2.46
CA LEU A 88 -4.72 3.80 3.51
C LEU A 88 -3.40 4.57 3.41
N ALA A 89 -2.28 3.87 3.21
CA ALA A 89 -0.97 4.49 3.03
C ALA A 89 -0.91 5.41 1.79
N LEU A 90 -1.47 4.99 0.65
CA LEU A 90 -1.55 5.82 -0.56
C LEU A 90 -2.41 7.08 -0.33
N TRP A 91 -3.55 6.92 0.35
CA TRP A 91 -4.43 8.03 0.71
C TRP A 91 -3.69 9.03 1.62
N MET A 92 -3.04 8.55 2.68
CA MET A 92 -2.26 9.39 3.60
C MET A 92 -1.16 10.16 2.85
N GLN A 93 -0.39 9.48 1.99
CA GLN A 93 0.65 10.14 1.18
C GLN A 93 0.08 11.20 0.24
N ASN A 94 -1.07 10.94 -0.39
CA ASN A 94 -1.72 11.91 -1.26
C ASN A 94 -2.22 13.14 -0.48
N TYR A 95 -2.93 12.94 0.63
CA TYR A 95 -3.48 14.06 1.41
C TYR A 95 -2.41 14.84 2.19
N ALA A 96 -1.33 14.20 2.63
CA ALA A 96 -0.19 14.90 3.25
C ALA A 96 0.39 15.97 2.33
N ARG A 97 0.37 15.73 1.00
CA ARG A 97 0.87 16.66 -0.01
C ARG A 97 -0.10 17.78 -0.36
N VAL A 98 -1.32 17.77 0.20
CA VAL A 98 -2.33 18.81 -0.02
C VAL A 98 -2.37 19.72 1.21
N PRO A 99 -1.73 20.90 1.20
CA PRO A 99 -1.62 21.78 2.36
C PRO A 99 -2.98 22.24 2.91
N GLY A 100 -4.03 22.23 2.08
CA GLY A 100 -5.40 22.57 2.44
C GLY A 100 -6.24 21.42 3.00
N SER A 101 -5.74 20.19 3.03
CA SER A 101 -6.50 19.07 3.62
C SER A 101 -6.37 19.09 5.14
N VAL A 102 -7.40 18.61 5.87
CA VAL A 102 -7.36 18.51 7.34
C VAL A 102 -6.16 17.65 7.77
N PHE A 103 -5.99 16.52 7.09
CA PHE A 103 -4.87 15.61 7.31
C PHE A 103 -3.52 16.29 7.05
N GLY A 104 -3.36 16.97 5.91
CA GLY A 104 -2.13 17.69 5.57
C GLY A 104 -1.78 18.77 6.60
N ARG A 105 -2.77 19.53 7.08
CA ARG A 105 -2.55 20.52 8.15
C ARG A 105 -2.10 19.87 9.46
N GLN A 106 -2.76 18.80 9.89
CA GLN A 106 -2.42 18.08 11.12
C GLN A 106 -1.04 17.42 11.03
N TYR A 107 -0.73 16.80 9.88
CA TYR A 107 0.56 16.20 9.62
C TYR A 107 1.69 17.24 9.64
N LEU A 108 1.50 18.41 9.00
CA LEU A 108 2.46 19.51 9.04
C LEU A 108 2.66 20.05 10.46
N ALA A 109 1.59 20.21 11.24
CA ALA A 109 1.67 20.65 12.63
C ALA A 109 2.48 19.66 13.49
N SER A 110 2.11 18.37 13.45
CA SER A 110 2.82 17.31 14.20
C SER A 110 4.28 17.16 13.78
N THR A 111 4.60 17.31 12.49
CA THR A 111 5.99 17.27 12.02
C THR A 111 6.78 18.48 12.51
N GLY A 112 6.17 19.67 12.51
CA GLY A 112 6.77 20.89 13.04
C GLY A 112 7.07 20.78 14.54
N ASP A 113 6.14 20.22 15.31
CA ASP A 113 6.32 19.97 16.74
C ASP A 113 7.51 19.02 16.99
N HIS A 114 7.59 17.89 16.27
CA HIS A 114 8.73 16.98 16.38
C HIS A 114 10.06 17.60 15.96
N LEU A 115 10.09 18.43 14.90
CA LEU A 115 11.31 19.15 14.51
C LEU A 115 11.75 20.16 15.58
N SER A 116 10.81 20.74 16.33
CA SER A 116 11.10 21.64 17.44
C SER A 116 11.63 20.91 18.70
N GLU A 117 11.31 19.62 18.84
CA GLU A 117 11.79 18.75 19.92
C GLU A 117 13.20 18.19 19.66
N VAL A 118 13.64 18.14 18.39
CA VAL A 118 15.00 17.79 18.04
C VAL A 118 15.92 18.95 18.42
N LYS A 119 16.62 18.80 19.56
CA LYS A 119 17.65 19.77 19.97
C LYS A 119 18.63 20.00 18.82
N PRO A 120 19.00 21.25 18.52
CA PRO A 120 20.07 21.52 17.56
C PRO A 120 21.32 20.77 18.01
N VAL A 121 21.87 19.95 17.13
CA VAL A 121 23.17 19.33 17.34
C VAL A 121 24.18 20.46 17.31
N ASP A 122 24.84 20.72 18.45
CA ASP A 122 25.98 21.64 18.50
C ASP A 122 27.07 21.09 17.59
N LEU A 123 27.30 21.76 16.45
CA LEU A 123 28.37 21.48 15.50
C LEU A 123 29.65 22.23 15.90
N ASN A 124 30.04 22.15 17.19
CA ASN A 124 31.29 22.72 17.70
C ASN A 124 32.37 21.65 17.80
#